data_AF-A0A6B3EWX1-F1
#
_entry.id   AF-A0A6B3EWX1-F1
#
_cell.length_a   1.000
_cell.length_b   1.000
_cell.length_c   1.000
_cell.angle_alpha   90.00
_cell.angle_beta   90.00
_cell.angle_gamma   90.00
#
_symmetry.space_group_name_H-M   'P 1'
#
loop_
_entity.id
_entity.type
_entity.pdbx_description
1 polymer ?
#
loop_
_entity_poly.entity_id
_entity_poly.type
_entity_poly.pdbx_seq_one_letter_code
_entity_poly.pdbx_strand_id
1 'polypeptide(L)'
;LLDVFRTPLLAEAGLIEARVVRKALRQAAEGAPVPLDGLAELVSTELWLRRLLERRGTSWTGTPTRQRAVPTGSVAPARGAAGALGAGRGAVSG
;
A
#
# COMPACT_ATOMS: atom_id res chain seq x y z
N LEU A 1 -6.64 -23.61 1.46
CA LEU A 1 -6.20 -22.97 2.72
C LEU A 1 -4.79 -23.39 3.12
N LEU A 2 -4.45 -24.68 3.16
CA LEU A 2 -3.13 -25.15 3.61
C LEU A 2 -1.95 -24.57 2.82
N ASP A 3 -2.11 -24.32 1.52
CA ASP A 3 -1.05 -23.72 0.69
C ASP A 3 -0.72 -22.28 1.10
N VAL A 4 -1.71 -21.51 1.56
CA VAL A 4 -1.51 -20.15 2.11
C VAL A 4 -0.56 -20.19 3.30
N PHE A 5 -0.58 -21.28 4.08
CA PHE A 5 0.28 -21.48 5.25
C PHE A 5 1.55 -22.30 4.96
N ARG A 6 1.93 -22.45 3.69
CA ARG A 6 3.24 -23.03 3.33
C ARG A 6 4.38 -22.10 3.79
N THR A 7 4.24 -20.81 3.49
CA THR A 7 5.12 -19.70 3.92
C THR A 7 4.25 -18.52 4.36
N PRO A 8 3.67 -18.57 5.58
CA PRO A 8 2.79 -17.52 6.07
C PRO A 8 3.60 -16.28 6.50
N LEU A 9 3.08 -15.10 6.19
CA LEU A 9 3.72 -13.80 6.50
C LEU A 9 3.96 -13.64 8.01
N LEU A 10 3.02 -14.14 8.81
CA LEU A 10 3.16 -14.14 10.26
C LEU A 10 4.33 -15.03 10.75
N ALA A 11 4.67 -16.11 10.04
CA ALA A 11 5.84 -16.92 10.39
C ALA A 11 7.14 -16.27 9.93
N GLU A 12 7.14 -15.58 8.79
CA GLU A 12 8.29 -14.77 8.35
C GLU A 12 8.61 -13.65 9.34
N ALA A 13 7.57 -13.10 9.99
CA ALA A 13 7.71 -12.13 11.08
C ALA A 13 8.08 -12.76 12.44
N GLY A 14 8.21 -14.09 12.53
CA GLY A 14 8.51 -14.80 13.77
C GLY A 14 7.37 -14.85 14.80
N LEU A 15 6.15 -14.49 14.42
CA LEU A 15 4.99 -14.44 15.32
C LEU A 15 4.33 -15.81 15.54
N ILE A 16 4.45 -16.71 14.57
CA ILE A 16 3.84 -18.05 14.62
C ILE A 16 4.78 -19.12 14.04
N GLU A 17 4.56 -20.37 14.45
CA GLU A 17 5.18 -21.53 13.80
C GLU A 17 4.28 -22.09 12.69
N ALA A 18 4.71 -21.99 11.43
CA ALA A 18 3.92 -22.44 10.28
C ALA A 18 3.51 -23.93 10.36
N ARG A 19 4.39 -24.80 10.88
CA ARG A 19 4.09 -26.23 11.06
C ARG A 19 2.97 -26.48 12.07
N VAL A 20 2.94 -25.70 13.15
CA VAL A 20 1.95 -25.83 14.23
C VAL A 20 0.59 -25.40 13.73
N VAL A 21 0.52 -24.27 13.02
CA VAL A 21 -0.72 -23.78 12.43
C VAL A 21 -1.25 -24.74 11.36
N ARG A 22 -0.40 -25.30 10.48
CA ARG A 22 -0.83 -26.32 9.52
C ARG A 22 -1.38 -27.57 10.18
N LYS A 23 -0.80 -28.00 11.31
CA LYS A 23 -1.30 -29.13 12.09
C LYS A 23 -2.67 -28.80 12.69
N ALA A 24 -2.82 -27.63 13.32
CA ALA A 24 -4.08 -27.20 13.93
C ALA A 24 -5.21 -27.07 12.88
N LEU A 25 -4.92 -26.53 11.70
CA LEU A 25 -5.90 -26.45 10.60
C LEU A 25 -6.33 -27.83 10.09
N ARG A 26 -5.41 -28.81 10.07
CA ARG A 26 -5.74 -30.18 9.70
C ARG A 26 -6.63 -30.84 10.75
N GLN A 27 -6.29 -30.68 12.02
CA GLN A 27 -7.09 -31.17 13.14
C GLN A 27 -8.49 -30.52 13.16
N ALA A 28 -8.59 -29.22 12.87
CA ALA A 28 -9.86 -28.53 12.71
C ALA A 28 -10.71 -29.14 11.59
N ALA A 29 -10.11 -29.43 10.44
CA ALA A 29 -10.79 -30.07 9.30
C ALA A 29 -11.25 -31.51 9.60
N GLU A 30 -10.55 -32.20 10.50
CA GLU A 30 -10.91 -33.52 11.01
C GLU A 30 -11.99 -33.47 12.12
N GLY A 31 -12.46 -32.27 12.50
CA GLY A 31 -13.48 -32.09 13.53
C GLY A 31 -12.96 -32.21 14.96
N ALA A 32 -11.64 -32.13 15.16
CA ALA A 32 -11.06 -32.15 16.49
C ALA A 32 -11.46 -30.91 17.30
N PRO A 33 -11.60 -31.01 18.64
CA PRO A 33 -11.88 -29.87 19.50
C PRO A 33 -10.64 -28.98 19.60
N VAL A 34 -10.59 -27.95 18.75
CA VAL A 34 -9.52 -26.95 18.69
C VAL A 34 -10.13 -25.55 18.87
N PRO A 35 -9.34 -24.54 19.28
CA PRO A 35 -9.83 -23.16 19.41
C PRO A 35 -10.10 -22.55 18.02
N LEU A 36 -11.28 -22.80 17.47
CA LEU A 36 -11.67 -22.36 16.14
C LEU A 36 -11.69 -20.84 15.99
N ASP A 37 -12.11 -20.11 17.03
CA ASP A 37 -12.14 -18.64 17.01
C ASP A 37 -10.74 -18.06 16.83
N GLY A 38 -9.76 -18.56 17.60
CA GLY A 38 -8.37 -18.14 17.46
C GLY A 38 -7.76 -18.51 16.11
N LEU A 39 -8.11 -19.68 15.55
CA LEU A 39 -7.70 -20.05 14.19
C LEU A 39 -8.35 -19.15 13.13
N ALA A 40 -9.62 -18.76 13.31
CA ALA A 40 -10.32 -17.86 12.41
C ALA A 40 -9.69 -16.46 12.40
N GLU A 41 -9.33 -15.91 13.56
CA GLU A 41 -8.62 -14.64 13.67
C GLU A 41 -7.25 -14.68 13.01
N LEU A 42 -6.49 -15.76 13.22
CA LEU A 42 -5.17 -15.96 12.61
C LEU A 42 -5.27 -16.04 11.08
N VAL A 43 -6.19 -16.84 10.56
CA VAL A 43 -6.44 -16.97 9.12
C VAL A 43 -6.90 -15.64 8.52
N SER A 44 -7.80 -14.93 9.21
CA SER A 44 -8.31 -13.63 8.76
C SER A 44 -7.19 -12.59 8.67
N THR A 45 -6.31 -12.54 9.67
CA THR A 45 -5.14 -11.66 9.71
C THR A 45 -4.17 -11.95 8.57
N GLU A 46 -3.82 -13.22 8.35
CA GLU A 46 -2.91 -13.63 7.27
C GLU A 46 -3.47 -13.25 5.89
N LEU A 47 -4.76 -13.49 5.65
CA LEU A 47 -5.41 -13.11 4.39
C LEU A 47 -5.53 -11.59 4.22
N TRP A 48 -5.77 -10.85 5.31
CA TRP A 48 -5.76 -9.39 5.28
C TRP A 48 -4.39 -8.85 4.90
N LEU A 49 -3.31 -9.34 5.51
CA LEU A 49 -1.94 -8.96 5.18
C LEU A 49 -1.59 -9.24 3.72
N ARG A 50 -1.96 -10.41 3.19
CA ARG A 50 -1.73 -10.74 1.77
C ARG A 50 -2.45 -9.77 0.83
N ARG A 51 -3.74 -9.55 1.05
CA ARG A 51 -4.54 -8.58 0.25
C ARG A 51 -3.97 -7.16 0.35
N LEU A 52 -3.50 -6.79 1.52
CA LEU A 52 -2.89 -5.48 1.76
C LEU A 52 -1.58 -5.32 0.97
N LEU A 53 -0.74 -6.35 0.95
CA LEU A 53 0.50 -6.36 0.18
C LEU A 53 0.26 -6.47 -1.33
N GLU A 54 -0.82 -7.10 -1.78
CA GLU A 54 -1.20 -7.12 -3.20
C GLU A 54 -1.69 -5.75 -3.67
N ARG A 55 -2.31 -4.96 -2.80
CA ARG A 55 -2.86 -3.63 -3.09
C ARG A 55 -1.81 -2.51 -3.00
N ARG A 56 -0.52 -2.79 -3.19
CA ARG A 56 0.58 -1.82 -2.93
C ARG A 56 0.35 -0.48 -3.67
N GLY A 57 0.08 0.52 -2.82
CA GLY A 57 -0.18 1.92 -3.12
C GLY A 57 -0.97 2.61 -1.99
N THR A 58 -0.92 2.11 -0.75
CA THR A 58 -1.75 2.62 0.33
C THR A 58 -0.97 3.62 1.19
N SER A 59 -1.56 4.78 1.37
CA SER A 59 -1.00 6.00 1.98
C SER A 59 -0.49 5.86 3.41
N TRP A 60 -0.79 4.75 4.10
CA TRP A 60 -0.41 4.52 5.50
C TRP A 60 0.97 3.85 5.66
N THR A 61 1.60 3.33 4.59
CA THR A 61 3.02 2.94 4.59
C THR A 61 3.96 4.10 4.21
N GLY A 62 3.48 5.35 4.21
CA GLY A 62 4.28 6.57 4.06
C GLY A 62 4.95 6.77 2.69
N THR A 63 4.81 5.83 1.75
CA THR A 63 5.45 5.94 0.43
C THR A 63 4.37 5.89 -0.64
N PRO A 64 3.93 7.02 -1.22
CA PRO A 64 3.15 6.96 -2.43
C PRO A 64 4.00 6.29 -3.52
N THR A 65 3.44 5.33 -4.25
CA THR A 65 3.99 4.98 -5.56
C THR A 65 3.90 6.26 -6.39
N ARG A 66 5.03 6.97 -6.48
CA ARG A 66 5.15 8.22 -7.22
C ARG A 66 4.88 7.94 -8.69
N GLN A 67 3.62 8.00 -9.11
CA GLN A 67 3.31 8.28 -10.50
C GLN A 67 3.64 9.74 -10.72
N ARG A 68 4.82 9.98 -11.29
CA ARG A 68 5.11 11.28 -11.88
C ARG A 68 4.18 11.38 -13.08
N ALA A 69 3.13 12.18 -12.97
CA ALA A 69 2.48 12.70 -14.17
C ALA A 69 3.56 13.49 -14.91
N VAL A 70 4.13 12.90 -15.96
CA VAL A 70 5.00 13.60 -16.89
C VAL A 70 4.04 14.28 -17.85
N PRO A 71 3.97 15.62 -17.88
CA PRO A 71 3.23 16.31 -18.93
C PRO A 71 3.82 15.84 -20.27
N THR A 72 3.02 15.26 -21.15
CA THR A 72 3.45 14.85 -22.50
C THR A 72 3.59 16.03 -23.46
N GLY A 73 3.52 17.27 -22.94
CA GLY A 73 3.76 18.51 -23.65
C GLY A 73 4.84 19.36 -22.96
N SER A 74 5.47 20.25 -23.72
CA SER A 74 6.43 21.22 -23.21
C SER A 74 5.74 22.20 -22.25
N VAL A 75 5.89 21.98 -20.95
CA VAL A 75 5.52 22.99 -19.95
C VAL A 75 6.61 24.07 -19.97
N ALA A 76 6.39 25.12 -20.75
CA ALA A 76 7.16 26.34 -20.61
C ALA A 76 6.74 27.00 -19.27
N PRO A 77 7.68 27.28 -18.34
CA PRO A 77 7.33 27.98 -17.12
C PRO A 77 6.81 29.37 -17.50
N ALA A 78 5.59 29.71 -17.05
CA ALA A 78 5.03 31.05 -17.20
C ALA A 78 5.86 32.04 -16.35
N ARG A 79 6.96 32.53 -16.92
CA ARG A 79 7.76 33.60 -16.35
C ARG A 79 7.03 34.92 -16.65
N GLY A 80 6.02 35.27 -15.84
CA GLY A 80 5.27 36.50 -16.10
C GLY A 80 4.04 36.72 -15.23
N ALA A 81 4.17 36.74 -13.90
CA ALA A 81 3.15 37.31 -13.01
C ALA A 81 3.76 38.16 -11.87
N ALA A 82 4.98 38.66 -12.07
CA ALA A 82 5.71 39.48 -11.10
C ALA A 82 6.35 40.74 -11.73
N GLY A 83 5.65 41.37 -12.69
CA GLY A 83 6.10 42.59 -13.36
C GLY A 83 5.01 43.63 -13.60
N ALA A 84 3.84 43.49 -12.97
CA ALA A 84 2.70 44.40 -13.13
C ALA A 84 2.83 45.75 -12.37
N LEU A 85 4.02 46.13 -11.92
CA LEU A 85 4.26 47.35 -11.15
C LEU A 85 5.57 47.99 -11.62
N GLY A 86 5.54 48.73 -12.73
CA GLY A 86 6.69 49.51 -13.16
C GLY A 86 6.48 50.25 -14.48
N ALA A 87 6.56 51.57 -14.43
CA ALA A 87 6.76 52.51 -15.53
C ALA A 87 5.53 52.91 -16.37
N GLY A 88 4.75 53.84 -15.81
CA GLY A 88 4.31 54.98 -16.60
C GLY A 88 5.50 55.92 -16.87
N ARG A 89 5.74 56.29 -18.13
CA ARG A 89 6.22 57.61 -18.58
C ARG A 89 6.49 57.59 -20.10
N GLY A 90 5.70 58.35 -20.83
CA GLY A 90 6.11 59.18 -21.97
C GLY A 90 6.43 58.49 -23.30
N ALA A 91 5.63 58.79 -24.33
CA ALA A 91 6.17 59.14 -25.64
C ALA A 91 5.17 60.01 -26.43
N VAL A 92 5.72 61.11 -26.92
CA VAL A 92 5.19 62.12 -27.83
C VAL A 92 5.40 61.68 -29.29
N SER A 93 4.73 62.39 -30.21
CA SER A 93 4.95 62.53 -31.66
C SER A 93 4.09 61.61 -32.55
N GLY A 94 3.40 62.15 -33.57
CA GLY A 94 3.43 63.49 -34.17
C GLY A 94 2.17 63.87 -34.91
#